data_AF-A0A934ZEY9-F1
#
_entry.id   AF-A0A934ZEY9-F1
#
_cell.length_a   1.000
_cell.length_b   1.000
_cell.length_c   1.000
_cell.angle_alpha   90.00
_cell.angle_beta   90.00
_cell.angle_gamma   90.00
#
_symmetry.space_group_name_H-M   'P 1'
#
loop_
_entity.id
_entity.type
_entity.pdbx_description
1 polymer ?
#
loop_
_entity_poly.entity_id
_entity_poly.type
_entity_poly.pdbx_seq_one_letter_code
_entity_poly.pdbx_strand_id
1 'polypeptide(L)' 'MPTCPVCKDEVDTLKVAKIDGKKKKLCEDCYDRAVESDTIAQESESAVQSMMGFKGRR' A
#
# COMPACT_ATOMS: atom_id res chain seq x y z
N MET A 1 -16.58 10.05 16.54
CA MET A 1 -15.79 10.37 15.33
C MET A 1 -15.53 9.09 14.53
N PRO A 2 -15.15 9.13 13.24
CA PRO A 2 -14.74 7.90 12.57
C PRO A 2 -13.46 7.33 13.21
N THR A 3 -13.45 6.01 13.42
CA THR A 3 -12.29 5.31 13.98
C THR A 3 -11.42 4.74 12.87
N CYS A 4 -10.11 4.96 12.93
CA CYS A 4 -9.18 4.34 12.01
C CYS A 4 -9.16 2.82 12.22
N PRO A 5 -9.38 1.99 11.18
CA PRO A 5 -9.40 0.53 11.34
C PRO A 5 -8.02 -0.09 11.63
N VAL A 6 -6.93 0.68 11.50
CA VAL A 6 -5.55 0.21 11.71
C VAL A 6 -5.08 0.52 13.14
N CYS A 7 -5.02 1.80 13.50
CA CYS A 7 -4.54 2.23 14.82
C CYS A 7 -5.65 2.28 15.89
N LYS A 8 -6.93 2.21 15.48
CA LYS A 8 -8.12 2.30 16.35
C LYS A 8 -8.31 3.66 17.04
N ASP A 9 -7.60 4.69 16.59
CA ASP A 9 -7.81 6.06 17.05
C ASP A 9 -9.07 6.67 16.44
N GLU A 10 -9.79 7.45 17.25
CA GLU A 10 -10.83 8.35 16.78
C GLU A 10 -10.20 9.57 16.12
N VAL A 11 -10.57 9.81 14.87
CA VAL A 11 -10.04 10.91 14.05
C VAL A 11 -11.19 11.66 13.40
N ASP A 12 -11.01 12.93 13.10
CA ASP A 12 -12.06 13.72 12.44
C ASP A 12 -12.22 13.36 10.96
N THR A 13 -11.13 12.94 10.30
CA THR A 13 -11.12 12.66 8.87
C THR A 13 -10.41 11.33 8.53
N LEU A 14 -10.96 10.63 7.54
CA LEU A 14 -10.35 9.43 6.96
C LEU A 14 -10.04 9.69 5.48
N LYS A 15 -8.78 9.50 5.08
CA LYS A 15 -8.33 9.53 3.70
C LYS A 15 -8.50 8.16 3.04
N VAL A 16 -8.68 8.15 1.72
CA VAL A 16 -8.81 6.92 0.93
C VAL A 16 -7.47 6.62 0.27
N ALA A 17 -6.75 5.61 0.77
CA ALA A 17 -5.56 5.06 0.12
C ALA A 17 -5.96 3.97 -0.87
N LYS A 18 -5.26 3.88 -2.01
CA LYS A 18 -5.34 2.74 -2.92
C LYS A 18 -4.13 1.85 -2.63
N ILE A 19 -4.38 0.65 -2.10
CA ILE A 19 -3.36 -0.33 -1.71
C ILE A 19 -3.72 -1.63 -2.41
N ASP A 20 -2.81 -2.22 -3.17
CA ASP A 20 -3.03 -3.50 -3.87
C ASP A 20 -4.31 -3.43 -4.74
N GLY A 21 -4.43 -2.34 -5.50
CA GLY A 21 -5.61 -2.05 -6.33
C GLY A 21 -6.90 -1.75 -5.59
N LYS A 22 -6.96 -1.92 -4.26
CA LYS A 22 -8.16 -1.78 -3.43
C LYS A 22 -8.15 -0.46 -2.66
N LYS A 23 -9.30 0.20 -2.59
CA LYS A 23 -9.47 1.43 -1.81
C LYS A 23 -9.69 1.08 -0.33
N LYS A 24 -8.86 1.61 0.57
CA LYS A 24 -9.00 1.51 2.03
C LYS A 24 -9.08 2.90 2.66
N LYS A 25 -9.94 3.06 3.68
CA LYS A 25 -10.06 4.29 4.45
C LYS A 25 -9.15 4.23 5.67
N LEU A 26 -8.28 5.23 5.83
CA LEU A 26 -7.23 5.30 6.85
C LEU A 26 -7.14 6.73 7.40
N CYS A 27 -6.69 6.90 8.64
CA CYS A 27 -6.29 8.23 9.13
C CYS A 27 -5.05 8.73 8.36
N GLU A 28 -4.70 10.02 8.49
CA GLU A 28 -3.54 10.61 7.80
C GLU A 28 -2.25 9.82 8.05
N ASP A 29 -1.94 9.49 9.31
CA ASP A 29 -0.71 8.78 9.65
C ASP A 29 -0.64 7.37 9.03
N CYS A 30 -1.76 6.64 9.05
CA CYS A 30 -1.84 5.31 8.43
C CYS A 30 -1.88 5.37 6.90
N TYR A 31 -2.41 6.46 6.33
CA TYR A 31 -2.44 6.69 4.89
C TYR A 31 -1.02 6.80 4.33
N ASP A 32 -0.17 7.64 4.93
CA ASP A 32 1.19 7.89 4.44
C ASP A 32 2.04 6.60 4.45
N ARG A 33 1.98 5.84 5.56
CA ARG A 33 2.68 4.55 5.68
C ARG A 33 2.21 3.52 4.64
N ALA A 34 0.91 3.49 4.37
CA ALA A 34 0.34 2.51 3.46
C ALA A 34 0.65 2.83 1.99
N VAL A 35 0.70 4.11 1.63
CA VAL A 35 1.12 4.56 0.29
C VAL A 35 2.61 4.27 0.04
N GLU A 36 3.46 4.51 1.04
CA GLU A 36 4.88 4.16 0.97
C GLU A 36 5.06 2.64 0.77
N SER A 37 4.34 1.83 1.56
CA SER A 37 4.40 0.37 1.45
C SER A 37 3.92 -0.16 0.09
N ASP A 38 2.88 0.43 -0.50
CA ASP A 38 2.37 0.06 -1.83
C ASP A 38 3.39 0.37 -2.93
N THR A 39 4.08 1.52 -2.81
CA THR A 39 5.16 1.91 -3.74
C THR A 39 6.30 0.89 -3.71
N ILE A 40 6.72 0.48 -2.51
CA ILE A 40 7.76 -0.54 -2.33
C ILE A 40 7.31 -1.90 -2.89
N ALA A 41 6.05 -2.29 -2.70
CA ALA A 41 5.53 -3.54 -3.23
C ALA A 41 5.57 -3.58 -4.77
N GLN A 42 5.18 -2.50 -5.44
CA GLN A 42 5.24 -2.40 -6.89
C GLN A 42 6.69 -2.46 -7.42
N GLU A 43 7.63 -1.77 -6.76
CA GLU A 43 9.04 -1.82 -7.14
C GLU A 43 9.66 -3.21 -6.89
N SER A 44 9.27 -3.88 -5.81
CA SER A 44 9.74 -5.22 -5.45
C SER A 44 9.25 -6.29 -6.45
N GLU A 45 8.00 -6.21 -6.89
CA GLU A 45 7.45 -7.14 -7.88
C GLU A 45 8.13 -6.96 -9.26
N SER A 46 8.46 -5.72 -9.63
CA SER A 46 9.20 -5.41 -10.84
C SER A 46 10.64 -5.96 -10.82
N ALA A 47 11.29 -5.93 -9.65
CA ALA A 47 12.64 -6.48 -9.45
C ALA A 47 12.65 -8.01 -9.54
N VAL A 48 11.63 -8.68 -9.00
CA VAL A 48 11.49 -10.15 -9.10
C VAL A 48 11.18 -10.59 -10.53
N GLN A 49 10.29 -9.88 -11.25
CA GLN A 49 10.05 -10.16 -12.67
C GLN A 49 11.31 -9.96 -13.53
N SER A 50 12.12 -8.94 -13.22
CA SER A 50 13.39 -8.71 -13.90
C SER A 50 14.40 -9.85 -13.69
N MET A 51 14.39 -10.49 -12.52
CA MET A 51 15.19 -11.70 -12.25
C MET A 51 14.65 -12.96 -12.95
N MET A 52 13.33 -13.10 -13.10
CA MET A 52 12.72 -14.25 -13.78
C MET A 52 12.83 -14.16 -15.32
N GLY A 53 12.90 -12.95 -15.89
CA GLY A 53 13.06 -12.72 -17.33
C GLY A 53 14.42 -13.17 -17.93
N PHE A 54 15.45 -13.36 -17.10
CA PHE A 54 16.77 -13.83 -17.56
C PHE A 54 16.89 -15.37 -17.58
N LYS A 55 16.00 -16.10 -16.88
CA LYS A 55 16.09 -17.56 -16.72
C LYS A 55 15.02 -18.34 -17.53
N GLY A 56 14.39 -17.69 -18.51
CA GLY A 56 13.31 -18.27 -19.33
C GLY A 56 13.47 -18.15 -20.84
N ARG A 57 14.64 -17.73 -21.35
CA ARG A 57 14.94 -17.82 -22.79
C ARG A 57 15.46 -19.23 -23.09
N ARG A 58 14.55 -20.12 -23.46
CA ARG A 58 14.87 -21.33 -24.23
C ARG A 58 14.34 -21.16 -25.64
#